data_AF-A0A537VTM1-F1
#
_entry.id   AF-A0A537VTM1-F1
#
_cell.length_a   1.000
_cell.length_b   1.000
_cell.length_c   1.000
_cell.angle_alpha   90.00
_cell.angle_beta   90.00
_cell.angle_gamma   90.00
#
_symmetry.space_group_name_H-M   'P 1'
#
loop_
_entity.id
_entity.type
_entity.pdbx_description
1 polymer ?
#
loop_
_entity_poly.entity_id
_entity_poly.type
_entity_poly.pdbx_seq_one_letter_code
_entity_poly.pdbx_strand_id
1 'polypeptide(L)'
;MPFHPTRRRVLGAFAAAGFAFDDALAAPLAATPACHDGDEPTVRQTEGPYFKPSSPLRADLVEPNSSVRPVEVSGQVLTRSCQPVVRALLDFWHADERGEYDNVGFRYRGHLFTDAEGRYRLRTILPALYPGRTRHYHVKVQAPQQRVLTTQLYFPDEPMNR
;
A
#
# COMPACT_ATOMS: atom_id res chain seq x y z
N MET A 1 -1.92 6.01 -68.01
CA MET A 1 -2.03 6.78 -66.74
C MET A 1 -2.09 5.77 -65.59
N PRO A 2 -1.50 6.06 -64.42
CA PRO A 2 -0.15 5.70 -63.95
C PRO A 2 -0.20 4.48 -62.98
N PHE A 3 0.87 3.77 -62.62
CA PHE A 3 1.93 4.15 -61.68
C PHE A 3 3.05 3.08 -61.65
N HIS A 4 4.31 3.53 -61.68
CA HIS A 4 5.51 2.85 -61.15
C HIS A 4 5.47 2.77 -59.59
N PRO A 5 6.47 2.31 -58.81
CA PRO A 5 7.65 1.45 -59.04
C PRO A 5 7.79 0.32 -57.97
N THR A 6 8.84 -0.48 -58.14
CA THR A 6 9.50 -1.36 -57.16
C THR A 6 9.84 -0.68 -55.82
N ARG A 7 9.74 -1.41 -54.70
CA ARG A 7 10.61 -1.18 -53.52
C ARG A 7 11.13 -2.49 -52.93
N ARG A 8 12.42 -2.68 -53.23
CA ARG A 8 13.39 -3.60 -52.66
C ARG A 8 13.42 -3.43 -51.13
N ARG A 9 13.53 -4.56 -50.44
CA ARG A 9 13.78 -4.66 -48.99
C ARG A 9 14.91 -3.72 -48.56
N VAL A 10 14.68 -2.95 -47.51
CA VAL A 10 15.74 -2.42 -46.64
C VAL A 10 15.45 -2.94 -45.24
N LEU A 11 16.25 -3.92 -44.81
CA LEU A 11 16.37 -4.32 -43.42
C LEU A 11 17.06 -3.18 -42.67
N GLY A 12 16.29 -2.41 -41.91
CA GLY A 12 16.82 -1.51 -40.89
C GLY A 12 16.90 -2.27 -39.57
N ALA A 13 18.09 -2.74 -39.21
CA ALA A 13 18.37 -3.22 -37.87
C ALA A 13 18.44 -2.01 -36.93
N PHE A 14 17.36 -1.74 -36.19
CA PHE A 14 17.46 -0.94 -34.98
C PHE A 14 17.84 -1.87 -33.85
N ALA A 15 19.11 -1.83 -33.45
CA ALA A 15 19.51 -2.27 -32.13
C ALA A 15 18.89 -1.30 -31.12
N ALA A 16 17.65 -1.58 -30.72
CA ALA A 16 17.16 -1.08 -29.45
C ALA A 16 18.00 -1.80 -28.39
N ALA A 17 19.01 -1.12 -27.86
CA ALA A 17 19.49 -1.40 -26.52
C ALA A 17 18.30 -1.10 -25.58
N GLY A 18 17.37 -2.05 -25.52
CA GLY A 18 16.34 -2.07 -24.51
C GLY A 18 17.09 -2.16 -23.20
N PHE A 19 17.13 -1.06 -22.46
CA PHE A 19 17.22 -1.16 -21.02
C PHE A 19 16.04 -2.03 -20.62
N ALA A 20 16.32 -3.32 -20.42
CA ALA A 20 15.46 -4.16 -19.63
C ALA A 20 15.42 -3.47 -18.27
N PHE A 21 14.40 -2.66 -18.05
CA PHE A 21 13.94 -2.43 -16.70
C PHE A 21 13.63 -3.83 -16.21
N ASP A 22 14.49 -4.36 -15.35
CA ASP A 22 14.18 -5.51 -14.54
C ASP A 22 12.90 -5.13 -13.78
N ASP A 23 11.77 -5.46 -14.40
CA ASP A 23 10.49 -5.54 -13.75
C ASP A 23 10.55 -6.81 -12.89
N ALA A 24 11.45 -6.76 -11.90
CA ALA A 24 11.50 -7.71 -10.81
C ALA A 24 10.12 -7.59 -10.17
N LEU A 25 9.24 -8.49 -10.58
CA LEU A 25 7.87 -8.58 -10.14
C LEU A 25 7.92 -8.52 -8.62
N ALA A 26 7.40 -7.44 -8.04
CA ALA A 26 7.05 -7.46 -6.64
C ALA A 26 5.99 -8.57 -6.55
N ALA A 27 6.41 -9.76 -6.12
CA ALA A 27 5.51 -10.88 -6.03
C ALA A 27 4.39 -10.48 -5.08
N PRO A 28 3.11 -10.60 -5.47
CA PRO A 28 2.03 -10.36 -4.54
C PRO A 28 2.24 -11.27 -3.33
N LEU A 29 2.23 -10.69 -2.14
CA LEU A 29 2.22 -11.48 -0.92
C LEU A 29 0.93 -12.31 -0.91
N ALA A 30 1.00 -13.53 -0.37
CA ALA A 30 -0.19 -14.34 -0.17
C ALA A 30 -1.21 -13.52 0.62
N ALA A 31 -2.44 -13.45 0.11
CA ALA A 31 -3.52 -12.81 0.85
C ALA A 31 -3.68 -13.53 2.20
N THR A 32 -4.02 -12.76 3.23
CA THR A 32 -4.50 -13.36 4.48
C THR A 32 -5.64 -14.34 4.17
N PRO A 33 -5.73 -15.48 4.89
CA PRO A 33 -6.80 -16.45 4.68
C PRO A 33 -8.19 -15.79 4.62
N ALA A 34 -9.09 -16.39 3.85
CA ALA A 34 -10.47 -15.93 3.79
C ALA A 34 -11.11 -15.92 5.19
N CYS A 35 -12.08 -15.03 5.39
CA CYS A 35 -12.81 -14.97 6.66
C CYS A 35 -13.68 -16.22 6.83
N HIS A 36 -13.66 -16.80 8.02
CA HIS A 36 -14.51 -17.90 8.45
C HIS A 36 -15.21 -17.56 9.78
N ASP A 37 -16.34 -18.22 10.03
CA ASP A 37 -17.00 -18.15 11.33
C ASP A 37 -16.03 -18.66 12.42
N GLY A 38 -15.64 -17.77 13.33
CA GLY A 38 -14.70 -18.07 14.42
C GLY A 38 -13.32 -17.45 14.26
N ASP A 39 -13.02 -16.75 13.16
CA ASP A 39 -11.76 -16.03 13.03
C ASP A 39 -11.59 -14.95 14.11
N GLU A 40 -10.38 -14.85 14.65
CA GLU A 40 -10.07 -13.83 15.63
C GLU A 40 -10.09 -12.43 14.98
N PRO A 41 -10.75 -11.44 15.60
CA PRO A 41 -10.72 -10.07 15.12
C PRO A 41 -9.29 -9.53 15.04
N THR A 42 -9.03 -8.62 14.10
CA THR A 42 -7.75 -7.90 14.03
C THR A 42 -7.35 -7.33 15.39
N VAL A 43 -6.18 -7.72 15.87
CA VAL A 43 -5.71 -7.40 17.22
C VAL A 43 -5.37 -5.91 17.35
N ARG A 44 -5.70 -5.33 18.50
CA ARG A 44 -5.31 -3.95 18.85
C ARG A 44 -3.84 -3.89 19.20
N GLN A 45 -3.15 -2.87 18.71
CA GLN A 45 -1.76 -2.58 19.08
C GLN A 45 -1.56 -1.09 19.41
N THR A 46 -0.38 -0.75 19.92
CA THR A 46 -0.02 0.63 20.26
C THR A 46 -0.07 1.55 19.05
N GLU A 47 -0.54 2.78 19.28
CA GLU A 47 -0.49 3.88 18.31
C GLU A 47 0.95 4.28 17.98
N GLY A 48 1.88 4.12 18.94
CA GLY A 48 3.20 4.70 18.85
C GLY A 48 3.17 6.23 18.98
N PRO A 49 4.34 6.89 18.92
CA PRO A 49 4.46 8.30 19.27
C PRO A 49 4.19 9.27 18.12
N TYR A 50 3.95 8.75 16.90
CA TYR A 50 3.98 9.55 15.67
C TYR A 50 2.62 9.69 14.98
N PHE A 51 1.51 9.34 15.61
CA PHE A 51 0.19 9.60 15.03
C PHE A 51 -0.08 11.11 14.94
N LYS A 52 -0.73 11.54 13.85
CA LYS A 52 -1.20 12.92 13.66
C LYS A 52 -2.67 12.90 13.25
N PRO A 53 -3.56 13.60 13.98
CA PRO A 53 -4.95 13.71 13.58
C PRO A 53 -5.11 14.54 12.31
N SER A 54 -6.30 14.50 11.73
CA SER A 54 -6.69 15.30 10.54
C SER A 54 -5.83 14.98 9.31
N SER A 55 -5.47 13.71 9.11
CA SER A 55 -4.83 13.27 7.87
C SER A 55 -5.70 13.62 6.65
N PRO A 56 -5.10 13.88 5.47
CA PRO A 56 -5.86 14.17 4.27
C PRO A 56 -6.59 12.92 3.75
N LEU A 57 -7.77 13.11 3.14
CA LEU A 57 -8.47 12.05 2.40
C LEU A 57 -7.71 11.78 1.09
N ARG A 58 -6.88 10.73 1.09
CA ARG A 58 -6.10 10.28 -0.08
C ARG A 58 -5.73 8.81 0.02
N ALA A 59 -5.77 8.12 -1.11
CA ALA A 59 -5.38 6.72 -1.24
C ALA A 59 -4.00 6.53 -1.89
N ASP A 60 -3.37 7.60 -2.37
CA ASP A 60 -1.99 7.60 -2.87
C ASP A 60 -1.10 8.46 -1.95
N LEU A 61 -0.19 7.78 -1.26
CA LEU A 61 0.78 8.34 -0.34
C LEU A 61 2.17 8.46 -0.96
N VAL A 62 2.38 8.03 -2.20
CA VAL A 62 3.67 8.17 -2.87
C VAL A 62 3.93 9.65 -3.11
N GLU A 63 5.08 10.12 -2.63
CA GLU A 63 5.47 11.51 -2.83
C GLU A 63 6.12 11.70 -4.21
N PRO A 64 5.93 12.85 -4.88
CA PRO A 64 6.38 13.07 -6.26
C PRO A 64 7.87 12.82 -6.51
N ASN A 65 8.71 13.01 -5.50
CA ASN A 65 10.16 12.87 -5.59
C ASN A 65 10.68 11.59 -4.92
N SER A 66 9.79 10.64 -4.57
CA SER A 66 10.22 9.36 -4.01
C SER A 66 10.96 8.54 -5.07
N SER A 67 12.16 8.08 -4.74
CA SER A 67 12.95 7.17 -5.58
C SER A 67 12.69 5.70 -5.25
N VAL A 68 11.84 5.42 -4.25
CA VAL A 68 11.51 4.07 -3.82
C VAL A 68 10.38 3.50 -4.65
N ARG A 69 10.48 2.20 -4.97
CA ARG A 69 9.43 1.50 -5.71
C ARG A 69 8.10 1.54 -4.95
N PRO A 70 6.99 1.94 -5.60
CA PRO A 70 5.68 1.91 -4.98
C PRO A 70 5.24 0.50 -4.58
N VAL A 71 4.49 0.43 -3.49
CA VAL A 71 3.82 -0.76 -2.97
C VAL A 71 2.32 -0.47 -2.89
N GLU A 72 1.51 -1.49 -3.14
CA GLU A 72 0.08 -1.44 -2.90
C GLU A 72 -0.27 -2.24 -1.65
N VAL A 73 -1.06 -1.65 -0.76
CA VAL A 73 -1.67 -2.30 0.39
C VAL A 73 -3.17 -2.36 0.13
N SER A 74 -3.69 -3.55 -0.10
CA SER A 74 -5.10 -3.76 -0.41
C SER A 74 -5.69 -4.87 0.43
N GLY A 75 -6.98 -4.78 0.74
CA GLY A 75 -7.68 -5.81 1.49
C GLY A 75 -9.16 -5.48 1.65
N GLN A 76 -9.80 -6.13 2.63
CA GLN A 76 -11.19 -5.90 3.00
C GLN A 76 -11.34 -5.63 4.50
N VAL A 77 -12.33 -4.84 4.87
CA VAL A 77 -12.83 -4.73 6.25
C VAL A 77 -14.14 -5.50 6.34
N LEU A 78 -14.15 -6.53 7.18
CA LEU A 78 -15.28 -7.44 7.36
C LEU A 78 -15.80 -7.40 8.80
N THR A 79 -17.08 -7.75 8.98
CA THR A 79 -17.63 -8.07 10.30
C THR A 79 -17.15 -9.44 10.77
N ARG A 80 -17.48 -9.81 12.02
CA ARG A 80 -17.22 -11.15 12.56
C ARG A 80 -18.00 -12.28 11.87
N SER A 81 -19.03 -11.94 11.09
CA SER A 81 -19.81 -12.87 10.27
C SER A 81 -19.44 -12.76 8.78
N CYS A 82 -18.20 -12.32 8.52
CA CYS A 82 -17.62 -12.19 7.19
C CYS A 82 -18.41 -11.31 6.22
N GLN A 83 -19.18 -10.34 6.74
CA GLN A 83 -19.92 -9.39 5.91
C GLN A 83 -19.06 -8.14 5.63
N PRO A 84 -19.07 -7.61 4.40
CA PRO A 84 -18.38 -6.37 4.08
C PRO A 84 -18.83 -5.18 4.93
N VAL A 85 -17.87 -4.41 5.46
CA VAL A 85 -18.15 -3.14 6.14
C VAL A 85 -17.95 -2.01 5.16
N VAL A 86 -19.06 -1.42 4.72
CA VAL A 86 -19.09 -0.28 3.80
C VAL A 86 -18.71 1.00 4.54
N ARG A 87 -17.91 1.87 3.88
CA ARG A 87 -17.47 3.16 4.43
C ARG A 87 -16.77 3.06 5.80
N ALA A 88 -16.06 1.97 6.06
CA ALA A 88 -15.11 1.92 7.15
C ALA A 88 -13.95 2.88 6.84
N LEU A 89 -13.60 3.74 7.79
CA LEU A 89 -12.40 4.57 7.73
C LEU A 89 -11.17 3.67 7.89
N LEU A 90 -10.17 3.85 7.03
CA LEU A 90 -8.80 3.41 7.26
C LEU A 90 -7.88 4.62 7.19
N ASP A 91 -7.18 4.93 8.28
CA ASP A 91 -6.25 6.06 8.38
C ASP A 91 -4.83 5.53 8.62
N PHE A 92 -3.97 5.71 7.62
CA PHE A 92 -2.63 5.13 7.54
C PHE A 92 -1.55 6.16 7.82
N TRP A 93 -0.50 5.72 8.52
CA TRP A 93 0.76 6.47 8.64
C TRP A 93 1.96 5.54 8.78
N HIS A 94 3.11 5.95 8.24
CA HIS A 94 4.36 5.20 8.38
C HIS A 94 5.58 6.10 8.22
N ALA A 95 6.75 5.53 8.53
CA ALA A 95 8.04 6.15 8.28
C ALA A 95 8.35 6.22 6.79
N ASP A 96 9.19 7.16 6.39
CA ASP A 96 9.70 7.25 5.03
C ASP A 96 10.78 6.21 4.70
N GLU A 97 11.36 6.34 3.51
CA GLU A 97 12.47 5.53 3.01
C GLU A 97 13.77 5.63 3.85
N ARG A 98 13.84 6.52 4.83
CA ARG A 98 14.97 6.70 5.76
C ARG A 98 14.62 6.33 7.19
N GLY A 99 13.39 5.93 7.46
CA GLY A 99 12.92 5.56 8.80
C GLY A 99 12.40 6.77 9.60
N GLU A 100 12.16 7.91 8.94
CA GLU A 100 11.69 9.14 9.58
C GLU A 100 10.18 9.34 9.37
N TYR A 101 9.48 9.71 10.44
CA TYR A 101 8.08 10.13 10.36
C TYR A 101 7.99 11.64 10.12
N ASP A 102 7.17 12.06 9.17
CA ASP A 102 6.88 13.49 9.00
C ASP A 102 6.00 13.99 10.15
N ASN A 103 6.62 14.73 11.07
CA ASN A 103 5.94 15.34 12.21
C ASN A 103 5.47 16.79 11.92
N VAL A 104 5.87 17.37 10.79
CA VAL A 104 5.49 18.74 10.40
C VAL A 104 4.29 18.73 9.45
N GLY A 105 4.40 18.00 8.34
CA GLY A 105 3.36 17.86 7.32
C GLY A 105 2.57 16.54 7.42
N PHE A 106 2.13 16.06 6.26
CA PHE A 106 1.36 14.81 6.09
C PHE A 106 1.96 13.87 5.03
N ARG A 107 3.28 13.98 4.79
CA ARG A 107 3.99 13.03 3.94
C ARG A 107 3.82 11.61 4.50
N TYR A 108 3.47 10.66 3.64
CA TYR A 108 3.17 9.27 4.01
C TYR A 108 2.06 9.12 5.08
N ARG A 109 1.08 10.02 5.06
CA ARG A 109 -0.13 9.99 5.88
C ARG A 109 -1.37 10.25 5.03
N GLY A 110 -2.44 9.52 5.32
CA GLY A 110 -3.72 9.74 4.67
C GLY A 110 -4.75 8.70 5.07
N HIS A 111 -6.00 9.06 4.89
CA HIS A 111 -7.11 8.15 5.12
C HIS A 111 -7.94 7.93 3.87
N LEU A 112 -8.65 6.82 3.85
CA LEU A 112 -9.62 6.44 2.84
C LEU A 112 -10.78 5.69 3.49
N PHE A 113 -11.81 5.40 2.68
CA PHE A 113 -12.97 4.63 3.09
C PHE A 113 -13.10 3.37 2.24
N THR A 114 -13.60 2.29 2.84
CA THR A 114 -13.94 1.09 2.08
C THR A 114 -15.10 1.31 1.12
N ASP A 115 -15.08 0.57 0.01
CA ASP A 115 -16.15 0.54 -0.99
C ASP A 115 -17.38 -0.29 -0.51
N ALA A 116 -18.33 -0.53 -1.42
CA ALA A 116 -19.55 -1.30 -1.15
C ALA A 116 -19.28 -2.78 -0.84
N GLU A 117 -18.14 -3.32 -1.28
CA GLU A 117 -17.67 -4.67 -1.01
C GLU A 117 -16.65 -4.71 0.14
N GLY A 118 -16.56 -3.62 0.90
CA GLY A 118 -15.67 -3.51 2.06
C GLY A 118 -14.19 -3.43 1.68
N ARG A 119 -13.86 -3.26 0.40
CA ARG A 119 -12.48 -3.27 -0.09
C ARG A 119 -11.82 -1.92 0.10
N TYR A 120 -10.51 -1.96 0.30
CA TYR A 120 -9.65 -0.78 0.32
C TYR A 120 -8.40 -1.02 -0.52
N ARG A 121 -7.82 0.07 -1.02
CA ARG A 121 -6.55 0.06 -1.76
C ARG A 121 -5.78 1.34 -1.42
N LEU A 122 -4.56 1.18 -0.95
CA LEU A 122 -3.63 2.24 -0.63
C LEU A 122 -2.37 2.05 -1.47
N ARG A 123 -1.95 3.08 -2.20
CA ARG A 123 -0.65 3.13 -2.87
C ARG A 123 0.32 3.90 -2.00
N THR A 124 1.47 3.32 -1.70
CA THR A 124 2.52 3.94 -0.87
C THR A 124 3.91 3.37 -1.22
N ILE A 125 4.89 3.45 -0.33
CA ILE A 125 6.21 2.83 -0.44
C ILE A 125 6.42 1.81 0.68
N LEU A 126 7.40 0.92 0.51
CA LEU A 126 7.92 0.11 1.60
C LEU A 126 8.66 1.01 2.61
N PRO A 127 8.19 1.18 3.86
CA PRO A 127 8.80 2.11 4.82
C PRO A 127 10.13 1.53 5.29
N ALA A 128 11.16 2.33 5.51
CA ALA A 128 12.39 1.83 6.12
C ALA A 128 12.21 1.50 7.61
N LEU A 129 13.21 0.83 8.20
CA LEU A 129 13.21 0.53 9.63
C LEU A 129 13.40 1.81 10.43
N TYR A 130 12.53 2.05 11.41
CA TYR A 130 12.78 3.06 12.43
C TYR A 130 13.42 2.40 13.67
N PRO A 131 14.35 3.06 14.38
CA PRO A 131 15.13 2.43 15.45
C PRO A 131 14.30 1.68 16.48
N GLY A 132 14.65 0.40 16.70
CA GLY A 132 14.07 -0.46 17.73
C GLY A 132 12.77 -1.19 17.36
N ARG A 133 12.31 -1.12 16.10
CA ARG A 133 11.04 -1.75 15.68
C ARG A 133 11.14 -2.39 14.30
N THR A 134 10.53 -3.57 14.14
CA THR A 134 10.39 -4.22 12.83
C THR A 134 9.63 -3.32 11.84
N ARG A 135 9.72 -3.60 10.54
CA ARG A 135 9.01 -2.83 9.53
C ARG A 135 7.50 -2.94 9.70
N HIS A 136 6.80 -1.81 9.65
CA HIS A 136 5.35 -1.80 9.77
C HIS A 136 4.71 -0.57 9.12
N TYR A 137 3.44 -0.73 8.74
CA TYR A 137 2.50 0.37 8.60
C TYR A 137 1.67 0.49 9.87
N HIS A 138 1.34 1.70 10.28
CA HIS A 138 0.25 1.87 11.24
C HIS A 138 -1.06 2.10 10.52
N VAL A 139 -2.15 1.64 11.14
CA VAL A 139 -3.49 1.90 10.66
C VAL A 139 -4.47 2.08 11.82
N LYS A 140 -5.34 3.08 11.70
CA LYS A 140 -6.58 3.18 12.46
C LYS A 140 -7.72 2.73 11.58
N VAL A 141 -8.57 1.84 12.09
CA VAL A 141 -9.76 1.35 11.39
C VAL A 141 -10.99 1.71 12.21
N GLN A 142 -12.00 2.28 11.57
CA GLN A 142 -13.25 2.64 12.24
C GLN A 142 -14.44 2.35 11.33
N ALA A 143 -15.24 1.35 11.70
CA ALA A 143 -16.56 1.15 11.09
C ALA A 143 -17.50 2.33 11.46
N PRO A 144 -18.50 2.66 10.62
CA PRO A 144 -19.44 3.73 10.92
C PRO A 144 -20.04 3.61 12.33
N GLN A 145 -19.96 4.69 13.10
CA GLN A 145 -20.49 4.79 14.48
C GLN A 145 -19.89 3.80 15.49
N GLN A 146 -18.76 3.16 15.15
CA GLN A 146 -18.04 2.26 16.05
C GLN A 146 -16.80 2.93 16.65
N ARG A 147 -16.21 2.28 17.66
CA ARG A 147 -14.94 2.72 18.25
C ARG A 147 -13.78 2.47 17.29
N VAL A 148 -12.76 3.32 17.37
CA VAL A 148 -11.53 3.17 16.59
C VAL A 148 -10.72 1.96 17.07
N LEU A 149 -10.35 1.09 16.14
CA LEU A 149 -9.27 0.13 16.29
C LEU A 149 -7.96 0.82 15.88
N THR A 150 -6.92 0.69 16.69
CA THR A 150 -5.56 1.08 16.34
C THR A 150 -4.72 -0.17 16.30
N THR A 151 -4.00 -0.38 15.21
CA THR A 151 -3.18 -1.58 15.00
C THR A 151 -2.03 -1.28 14.02
N GLN A 152 -1.24 -2.31 13.70
CA GLN A 152 -0.10 -2.22 12.80
C GLN A 152 -0.11 -3.41 11.83
N LEU A 153 0.39 -3.19 10.63
CA LEU A 153 0.58 -4.21 9.60
C LEU A 153 2.07 -4.49 9.47
N TYR A 154 2.45 -5.76 9.47
CA TYR A 154 3.84 -6.22 9.42
C TYR A 154 4.16 -6.89 8.10
N PHE A 155 5.45 -7.08 7.84
CA PHE A 155 5.95 -7.76 6.65
C PHE A 155 6.51 -9.13 7.04
N PRO A 156 6.32 -10.14 6.18
CA PRO A 156 6.97 -11.43 6.38
C PRO A 156 8.49 -11.27 6.32
N ASP A 157 9.20 -12.21 6.96
CA ASP A 157 10.65 -12.37 6.86
C ASP A 157 11.52 -11.15 7.25
N GLU A 158 10.95 -10.19 7.98
CA GLU A 158 11.74 -9.11 8.57
C GLU A 158 12.60 -9.66 9.73
N PRO A 159 13.93 -9.42 9.73
CA PRO A 159 14.84 -9.97 10.76
C PRO A 159 14.49 -9.60 12.20
N MET A 160 13.69 -8.54 12.39
CA MET A 160 13.27 -8.07 13.71
C MET A 160 11.85 -8.50 14.11
N ASN A 161 11.21 -9.37 13.33
CA ASN A 161 9.98 -10.05 13.74
C ASN A 161 10.32 -11.01 14.88
N ARG A 162 9.80 -10.72 16.08
CA ARG A 162 10.04 -11.46 17.32
C ARG A 162 8.79 -11.51 18.16
#